data_AF-A0A2T2R3C8-F1
#
_entry.id   AF-A0A2T2R3C8-F1
#
_cell.length_a   1.000
_cell.length_b   1.000
_cell.length_c   1.000
_cell.angle_alpha   90.00
_cell.angle_beta   90.00
_cell.angle_gamma   90.00
#
_symmetry.space_group_name_H-M   'P 1'
#
loop_
_entity.id
_entity.type
_entity.pdbx_description
1 polymer ?
#
loop_
_entity_poly.entity_id
_entity_poly.type
_entity_poly.pdbx_seq_one_letter_code
_entity_poly.pdbx_strand_id
1 'polypeptide(L)'
;MSFRALAAAAVVAAVLVAAVGVLGYQLGQESAGGDLGANVSTEDAETDLSPLIELYADLRQKAVDVPSQDELVRGAIEGMLETLDDDYARYFPPDAMEAFQSGISGEFVGIGVYLEETPEGATVLSVIPDTPAQRADLESGWRIVSVNGENVRDEPLDAISRRVQGQEGTEVTVGFETPDGETPELTLTRQSIDIPTVETEVRDQVGVVRMIQFTTSTATQFDSAVQRLTDQEDVKGLVLDLRNNGGGVLDQAVNVSDRLLSEGVVVRVLEADGRKRVLRSSDGGTTDLPVVVVVNGGSASASEILAGALQQRDRATIVGTSTFGKGTVQTITHFANGSGAKFTTARYELPGGKSIEGQGIQPDRVVEDSQGQMDTALKLLRSKVAEAVKSPG
;
A
#
# COMPACT_ATOMS: atom_id res chain seq x y z
N MET A 1 -9.55 -11.48 22.15
CA MET A 1 -9.50 -10.83 20.83
C MET A 1 -10.68 -11.34 20.03
N SER A 2 -11.51 -10.45 19.47
CA SER A 2 -12.58 -10.89 18.57
C SER A 2 -11.95 -11.45 17.29
N PHE A 3 -12.59 -12.44 16.66
CA PHE A 3 -12.13 -13.07 15.43
C PHE A 3 -11.88 -12.04 14.30
N ARG A 4 -12.67 -10.95 14.28
CA ARG A 4 -12.48 -9.78 13.40
C ARG A 4 -11.09 -9.10 13.54
N ALA A 5 -10.50 -9.09 14.74
CA ALA A 5 -9.19 -8.49 14.97
C ALA A 5 -8.04 -9.37 14.46
N LEU A 6 -8.22 -10.70 14.44
CA LEU A 6 -7.24 -11.67 13.93
C LEU A 6 -7.23 -11.71 12.40
N ALA A 7 -8.39 -11.66 11.77
CA ALA A 7 -8.49 -11.62 10.30
C ALA A 7 -8.02 -10.28 9.71
N ALA A 8 -8.29 -9.16 10.39
CA ALA A 8 -7.68 -7.87 10.07
C ALA A 8 -6.14 -7.94 10.18
N ALA A 9 -5.59 -8.68 11.15
CA ALA A 9 -4.14 -8.82 11.30
C ALA A 9 -3.49 -9.66 10.19
N ALA A 10 -4.18 -10.68 9.65
CA ALA A 10 -3.67 -11.52 8.56
C ALA A 10 -3.66 -10.80 7.19
N VAL A 11 -4.72 -10.03 6.89
CA VAL A 11 -4.75 -9.14 5.70
C VAL A 11 -3.68 -8.05 5.83
N VAL A 12 -3.50 -7.50 7.03
CA VAL A 12 -2.42 -6.53 7.33
C VAL A 12 -1.03 -7.15 7.08
N ALA A 13 -0.80 -8.43 7.37
CA ALA A 13 0.51 -9.07 7.14
C ALA A 13 0.86 -9.24 5.64
N ALA A 14 -0.11 -9.59 4.79
CA ALA A 14 0.10 -9.69 3.34
C ALA A 14 0.24 -8.29 2.69
N VAL A 15 -0.53 -7.31 3.17
CA VAL A 15 -0.46 -5.90 2.76
C VAL A 15 0.87 -5.25 3.16
N LEU A 16 1.44 -5.59 4.32
CA LEU A 16 2.73 -5.08 4.78
C LEU A 16 3.90 -5.44 3.84
N VAL A 17 3.88 -6.64 3.22
CA VAL A 17 4.93 -7.06 2.26
C VAL A 17 4.82 -6.29 0.93
N ALA A 18 3.60 -5.94 0.51
CA ALA A 18 3.39 -5.10 -0.67
C ALA A 18 3.76 -3.63 -0.38
N ALA A 19 3.29 -3.06 0.75
CA ALA A 19 3.43 -1.64 1.10
C ALA A 19 4.87 -1.14 1.25
N VAL A 20 5.77 -1.96 1.79
CA VAL A 20 7.20 -1.62 1.95
C VAL A 20 7.89 -1.49 0.57
N GLY A 21 7.24 -1.79 -0.55
CA GLY A 21 7.83 -1.73 -1.90
C GLY A 21 7.40 -0.61 -2.85
N VAL A 22 6.43 0.24 -2.50
CA VAL A 22 5.62 0.95 -3.52
C VAL A 22 6.11 2.37 -3.86
N LEU A 23 7.07 2.92 -3.11
CA LEU A 23 7.29 4.37 -3.05
C LEU A 23 7.64 5.03 -4.42
N GLY A 24 8.07 4.31 -5.46
CA GLY A 24 8.41 4.87 -6.78
C GLY A 24 7.58 4.38 -7.97
N TYR A 25 6.37 3.81 -7.77
CA TYR A 25 5.50 3.35 -8.87
C TYR A 25 5.25 4.42 -9.95
N GLN A 26 5.03 5.68 -9.56
CA GLN A 26 4.73 6.78 -10.49
C GLN A 26 5.97 7.35 -11.19
N LEU A 27 7.15 7.28 -10.56
CA LEU A 27 8.42 7.67 -11.19
C LEU A 27 8.72 6.79 -12.42
N GLY A 28 8.29 5.52 -12.38
CA GLY A 28 8.40 4.60 -13.52
C GLY A 28 7.50 4.97 -14.70
N GLN A 29 6.28 5.47 -14.47
CA GLN A 29 5.33 5.80 -15.55
C GLN A 29 5.72 7.06 -16.35
N GLU A 30 6.30 8.09 -15.72
CA GLU A 30 6.83 9.25 -16.46
C GLU A 30 7.99 8.85 -17.39
N SER A 31 8.69 7.77 -17.06
CA SER A 31 9.78 7.21 -17.86
C SER A 31 9.28 6.30 -19.00
N ALA A 32 8.09 5.70 -18.85
CA ALA A 32 7.52 4.74 -19.80
C ALA A 32 6.91 5.36 -21.07
N GLY A 33 6.74 6.69 -21.11
CA GLY A 33 6.33 7.44 -22.31
C GLY A 33 7.50 7.91 -23.19
N GLY A 34 8.75 7.71 -22.73
CA GLY A 34 9.95 7.94 -23.51
C GLY A 34 10.28 6.70 -24.34
N ASP A 35 10.62 6.92 -25.61
CA ASP A 35 11.29 5.94 -26.47
C ASP A 35 12.27 5.10 -25.65
N LEU A 36 12.31 3.77 -25.83
CA LEU A 36 13.32 2.86 -25.25
C LEU A 36 14.74 3.14 -25.80
N GLY A 37 14.98 4.35 -26.31
CA GLY A 37 16.28 4.97 -26.45
C GLY A 37 16.81 5.31 -25.08
N ALA A 38 17.37 4.30 -24.42
CA ALA A 38 18.15 4.47 -23.22
C ALA A 38 19.22 5.55 -23.48
N ASN A 39 19.11 6.70 -22.80
CA ASN A 39 20.23 7.64 -22.65
C ASN A 39 21.21 7.00 -21.66
N VAL A 40 21.77 5.88 -22.10
CA VAL A 40 22.93 5.26 -21.52
C VAL A 40 24.08 6.20 -21.83
N SER A 41 24.77 6.65 -20.80
CA SER A 41 26.06 7.34 -20.93
C SER A 41 26.91 6.59 -21.95
N THR A 42 27.54 7.30 -22.88
CA THR A 42 28.35 6.71 -23.96
C THR A 42 29.54 5.86 -23.48
N GLU A 43 29.76 5.74 -22.17
CA GLU A 43 30.70 4.81 -21.53
C GLU A 43 30.14 3.38 -21.37
N ASP A 44 28.81 3.18 -21.22
CA ASP A 44 28.22 1.83 -21.07
C ASP A 44 27.70 1.23 -22.39
N ALA A 45 27.89 1.93 -23.51
CA ALA A 45 27.49 1.51 -24.85
C ALA A 45 28.27 0.28 -25.39
N GLU A 46 29.24 -0.24 -24.64
CA GLU A 46 29.99 -1.47 -24.96
C GLU A 46 29.82 -2.57 -23.89
N THR A 47 28.67 -2.66 -23.23
CA THR A 47 28.41 -3.86 -22.41
C THR A 47 28.14 -5.05 -23.33
N ASP A 48 29.14 -5.92 -23.48
CA ASP A 48 29.03 -7.17 -24.24
C ASP A 48 28.15 -8.18 -23.49
N LEU A 49 26.88 -8.31 -23.90
CA LEU A 49 25.94 -9.30 -23.37
C LEU A 49 26.09 -10.68 -24.05
N SER A 50 27.04 -10.85 -24.98
CA SER A 50 27.27 -12.12 -25.67
C SER A 50 27.47 -13.30 -24.72
N PRO A 51 28.22 -13.18 -23.59
CA PRO A 51 28.37 -14.30 -22.66
C PRO A 51 27.04 -14.81 -22.08
N LEU A 52 26.09 -13.91 -21.79
CA LEU A 52 24.77 -14.29 -21.28
C LEU A 52 23.96 -15.03 -22.35
N ILE A 53 24.00 -14.53 -23.60
CA ILE A 53 23.29 -15.11 -24.74
C ILE A 53 23.89 -16.48 -25.11
N GLU A 54 25.22 -16.58 -25.15
CA GLU A 54 25.96 -17.82 -25.41
C GLU A 54 25.65 -18.88 -24.36
N LEU A 55 25.69 -18.52 -23.08
CA LEU A 55 25.34 -19.44 -21.99
C LEU A 55 23.88 -19.89 -22.09
N TYR A 56 22.95 -18.98 -22.36
CA TYR A 56 21.54 -19.32 -22.54
C TYR A 56 21.35 -20.33 -23.69
N ALA A 57 22.00 -20.10 -24.84
CA ALA A 57 21.94 -20.99 -25.98
C ALA A 57 22.57 -22.37 -25.67
N ASP A 58 23.71 -22.37 -24.99
CA ASP A 58 24.41 -23.59 -24.58
C ASP A 58 23.60 -24.42 -23.59
N LEU A 59 22.96 -23.80 -22.59
CA LEU A 59 22.07 -24.50 -21.66
C LEU A 59 20.88 -25.12 -22.40
N ARG A 60 20.27 -24.39 -23.33
CA ARG A 60 19.14 -24.89 -24.13
C ARG A 60 19.49 -26.07 -25.04
N GLN A 61 20.73 -26.13 -25.53
CA GLN A 61 21.18 -27.16 -26.47
C GLN A 61 21.87 -28.35 -25.79
N LYS A 62 22.65 -28.10 -24.74
CA LYS A 62 23.65 -29.05 -24.19
C LYS A 62 23.34 -29.50 -22.77
N ALA A 63 22.46 -28.82 -22.03
CA ALA A 63 22.11 -29.29 -20.68
C ALA A 63 21.36 -30.63 -20.76
N VAL A 64 21.71 -31.55 -19.86
CA VAL A 64 21.06 -32.87 -19.77
C VAL A 64 19.60 -32.71 -19.35
N ASP A 65 19.36 -31.87 -18.33
CA ASP A 65 18.04 -31.46 -17.87
C ASP A 65 17.88 -29.97 -18.20
N VAL A 66 17.15 -29.66 -19.28
CA VAL A 66 16.99 -28.29 -19.78
C VAL A 66 15.89 -27.57 -19.00
N PRO A 67 16.19 -26.50 -18.24
CA PRO A 67 15.15 -25.71 -17.59
C PRO A 67 14.23 -25.02 -18.61
N SER A 68 13.06 -24.62 -18.17
CA SER A 68 12.17 -23.79 -19.00
C SER A 68 12.84 -22.44 -19.32
N GLN A 69 12.39 -21.82 -20.41
CA GLN A 69 12.86 -20.49 -20.79
C GLN A 69 12.58 -19.48 -19.67
N ASP A 70 11.42 -19.57 -19.04
CA ASP A 70 11.03 -18.67 -17.94
C ASP A 70 11.92 -18.84 -16.72
N GLU A 71 12.33 -20.07 -16.40
CA GLU A 71 13.29 -20.35 -15.31
C GLU A 71 14.67 -19.74 -15.59
N LEU A 72 15.18 -19.88 -16.81
CA LEU A 72 16.48 -19.32 -17.20
C LEU A 72 16.47 -17.78 -17.16
N VAL A 73 15.43 -17.16 -17.74
CA VAL A 73 15.27 -15.70 -17.76
C VAL A 73 15.11 -15.15 -16.34
N ARG A 74 14.26 -15.78 -15.52
CA ARG A 74 14.10 -15.43 -14.11
C ARG A 74 15.44 -15.49 -13.36
N GLY A 75 16.16 -16.59 -13.47
CA GLY A 75 17.44 -16.76 -12.78
C GLY A 75 18.49 -15.72 -13.19
N ALA A 76 18.52 -15.35 -14.47
CA ALA A 76 19.40 -14.27 -14.95
C ALA A 76 19.04 -12.91 -14.35
N ILE A 77 17.76 -12.56 -14.29
CA ILE A 77 17.29 -11.29 -13.72
C ILE A 77 17.53 -11.25 -12.21
N GLU A 78 17.16 -12.31 -11.49
CA GLU A 78 17.35 -12.41 -10.04
C GLU A 78 18.85 -12.30 -9.69
N GLY A 79 19.73 -13.00 -10.42
CA GLY A 79 21.17 -12.89 -10.21
C GLY A 79 21.73 -11.48 -10.46
N MET A 80 21.19 -10.72 -11.43
CA MET A 80 21.55 -9.31 -11.61
C MET A 80 21.09 -8.45 -10.42
N LEU A 81 19.87 -8.65 -9.94
CA LEU A 81 19.31 -7.91 -8.80
C LEU A 81 20.07 -8.19 -7.51
N GLU A 82 20.52 -9.42 -7.28
CA GLU A 82 21.34 -9.80 -6.13
C GLU A 82 22.66 -9.01 -6.06
N THR A 83 23.20 -8.58 -7.20
CA THR A 83 24.44 -7.78 -7.23
C THR A 83 24.28 -6.37 -6.63
N LEU A 84 23.05 -5.91 -6.45
CA LEU A 84 22.76 -4.59 -5.87
C LEU A 84 22.93 -4.55 -4.34
N ASP A 85 22.96 -5.71 -3.67
CA ASP A 85 22.93 -5.80 -2.20
C ASP A 85 21.78 -4.94 -1.59
N ASP A 86 20.63 -4.97 -2.28
CA ASP A 86 19.43 -4.19 -1.96
C ASP A 86 18.35 -5.15 -1.45
N ASP A 87 18.05 -5.09 -0.15
CA ASP A 87 17.00 -5.87 0.51
C ASP A 87 15.59 -5.66 -0.10
N TYR A 88 15.40 -4.58 -0.87
CA TYR A 88 14.16 -4.26 -1.54
C TYR A 88 14.12 -4.70 -3.01
N ALA A 89 15.26 -5.11 -3.58
CA ALA A 89 15.34 -5.54 -4.97
C ALA A 89 14.65 -6.89 -5.17
N ARG A 90 13.76 -6.99 -6.18
CA ARG A 90 12.98 -8.20 -6.45
C ARG A 90 12.47 -8.26 -7.88
N TYR A 91 12.51 -9.46 -8.46
CA TYR A 91 11.80 -9.80 -9.69
C TYR A 91 10.37 -10.28 -9.38
N PHE A 92 9.41 -9.86 -10.19
CA PHE A 92 8.02 -10.25 -10.13
C PHE A 92 7.66 -11.00 -11.42
N PRO A 93 7.38 -12.31 -11.38
CA PRO A 93 6.75 -12.98 -12.52
C PRO A 93 5.37 -12.35 -12.81
N PRO A 94 4.79 -12.57 -14.02
CA PRO A 94 3.58 -11.86 -14.47
C PRO A 94 2.43 -11.84 -13.45
N ASP A 95 2.02 -12.99 -12.93
CA ASP A 95 0.93 -13.08 -11.94
C ASP A 95 1.25 -12.32 -10.64
N ALA A 96 2.51 -12.37 -10.19
CA ALA A 96 2.95 -11.64 -9.00
C ALA A 96 3.02 -10.13 -9.25
N MET A 97 3.34 -9.73 -10.49
CA MET A 97 3.37 -8.33 -10.90
C MET A 97 1.96 -7.74 -10.94
N GLU A 98 0.99 -8.46 -11.49
CA GLU A 98 -0.42 -8.08 -11.51
C GLU A 98 -1.00 -7.96 -10.09
N ALA A 99 -0.73 -8.95 -9.23
CA ALA A 99 -1.14 -8.91 -7.82
C ALA A 99 -0.52 -7.71 -7.09
N PHE A 100 0.76 -7.44 -7.35
CA PHE A 100 1.47 -6.31 -6.77
C PHE A 100 0.89 -4.97 -7.25
N GLN A 101 0.57 -4.82 -8.54
CA GLN A 101 -0.06 -3.61 -9.08
C GLN A 101 -1.45 -3.37 -8.49
N SER A 102 -2.28 -4.41 -8.36
CA SER A 102 -3.59 -4.33 -7.71
C SER A 102 -3.47 -3.88 -6.24
N GLY A 103 -2.42 -4.33 -5.54
CA GLY A 103 -2.11 -3.87 -4.19
C GLY A 103 -1.71 -2.39 -4.11
N ILE A 104 -1.17 -1.81 -5.20
CA ILE A 104 -0.81 -0.39 -5.28
C ILE A 104 -2.02 0.48 -5.58
N SER A 105 -2.84 0.08 -6.57
CA SER A 105 -4.07 0.80 -6.86
C SER A 105 -5.00 0.80 -5.65
N GLY A 106 -4.92 -0.27 -4.85
CA GLY A 106 -5.95 -0.53 -3.83
C GLY A 106 -7.27 -0.92 -4.49
N GLU A 107 -7.23 -1.29 -5.77
CA GLU A 107 -8.36 -1.73 -6.55
C GLU A 107 -8.12 -3.18 -6.94
N PHE A 108 -9.15 -4.00 -6.79
CA PHE A 108 -9.16 -5.34 -7.36
C PHE A 108 -10.47 -5.57 -8.08
N VAL A 109 -10.41 -6.38 -9.15
CA VAL A 109 -11.60 -6.72 -9.90
C VAL A 109 -12.09 -8.09 -9.49
N GLY A 110 -13.27 -8.14 -8.89
CA GLY A 110 -13.84 -9.38 -8.37
C GLY A 110 -15.28 -9.20 -7.89
N ILE A 111 -15.66 -10.00 -6.89
CA ILE A 111 -17.04 -10.03 -6.39
C ILE A 111 -17.25 -9.25 -5.08
N GLY A 112 -16.18 -8.87 -4.36
CA GLY A 112 -16.29 -8.03 -3.16
C GLY A 112 -16.40 -8.76 -1.84
N VAL A 113 -15.52 -9.74 -1.61
CA VAL A 113 -15.48 -10.52 -0.37
C VAL A 113 -14.09 -10.58 0.21
N TYR A 114 -14.00 -10.57 1.54
CA TYR A 114 -12.83 -11.07 2.25
C TYR A 114 -13.00 -12.56 2.48
N LEU A 115 -12.00 -13.33 2.06
CA LEU A 115 -11.95 -14.77 2.30
C LEU A 115 -10.93 -15.08 3.38
N GLU A 116 -11.19 -16.16 4.12
CA GLU A 116 -10.24 -16.76 5.04
C GLU A 116 -10.08 -18.25 4.74
N GLU A 117 -8.90 -18.78 5.03
CA GLU A 117 -8.65 -20.21 4.98
C GLU A 117 -9.03 -20.83 6.33
N THR A 118 -9.99 -21.75 6.30
CA THR A 118 -10.47 -22.51 7.46
C THR A 118 -10.13 -23.98 7.28
N PRO A 119 -10.13 -24.82 8.33
CA PRO A 119 -10.01 -26.28 8.18
C PRO A 119 -11.01 -26.87 7.18
N GLU A 120 -12.13 -26.20 7.00
CA GLU A 120 -13.18 -26.56 6.10
C GLU A 120 -12.90 -26.11 4.64
N GLY A 121 -12.05 -25.13 4.40
CA GLY A 121 -11.69 -24.59 3.07
C GLY A 121 -11.79 -23.06 3.00
N ALA A 122 -11.88 -22.52 1.77
CA ALA A 122 -12.01 -21.08 1.54
C ALA A 122 -13.40 -20.56 1.91
N THR A 123 -13.46 -19.77 2.98
CA THR A 123 -14.71 -19.32 3.61
C THR A 123 -14.82 -17.80 3.54
N VAL A 124 -16.03 -17.30 3.29
CA VAL A 124 -16.34 -15.87 3.31
C VAL A 124 -16.24 -15.36 4.74
N LEU A 125 -15.21 -14.59 5.03
CA LEU A 125 -15.08 -13.90 6.31
C LEU A 125 -16.10 -12.76 6.41
N SER A 126 -16.16 -11.91 5.38
CA SER A 126 -17.06 -10.77 5.35
C SER A 126 -17.26 -10.23 3.93
N VAL A 127 -18.39 -9.58 3.71
CA VAL A 127 -18.74 -8.96 2.43
C VAL A 127 -18.45 -7.46 2.47
N ILE A 128 -17.90 -6.93 1.38
CA ILE A 128 -17.58 -5.52 1.23
C ILE A 128 -18.85 -4.76 0.80
N PRO A 129 -19.18 -3.62 1.43
CA PRO A 129 -20.32 -2.80 1.01
C PRO A 129 -20.24 -2.34 -0.45
N ASP A 130 -21.41 -2.12 -1.06
CA ASP A 130 -21.57 -1.62 -2.44
C ASP A 130 -20.97 -2.52 -3.54
N THR A 131 -20.79 -3.81 -3.25
CA THR A 131 -20.19 -4.79 -4.18
C THR A 131 -21.21 -5.80 -4.74
N PRO A 132 -20.86 -6.54 -5.82
CA PRO A 132 -21.70 -7.62 -6.36
C PRO A 132 -22.11 -8.66 -5.32
N ALA A 133 -21.20 -9.07 -4.44
CA ALA A 133 -21.48 -10.02 -3.37
C ALA A 133 -22.54 -9.51 -2.39
N GLN A 134 -22.48 -8.22 -2.00
CA GLN A 134 -23.50 -7.63 -1.12
C GLN A 134 -24.87 -7.60 -1.81
N ARG A 135 -24.91 -7.22 -3.09
CA ARG A 135 -26.15 -7.17 -3.88
C ARG A 135 -26.77 -8.54 -4.14
N ALA A 136 -25.99 -9.61 -3.98
CA ALA A 136 -26.42 -10.99 -4.09
C ALA A 136 -26.73 -11.64 -2.73
N ASP A 137 -26.81 -10.84 -1.65
CA ASP A 137 -27.10 -11.28 -0.29
C ASP A 137 -26.15 -12.39 0.20
N LEU A 138 -24.89 -12.36 -0.25
CA LEU A 138 -23.87 -13.28 0.23
C LEU A 138 -23.55 -12.98 1.70
N GLU A 139 -23.42 -14.02 2.52
CA GLU A 139 -23.17 -13.88 3.96
C GLU A 139 -21.82 -14.46 4.40
N SER A 140 -21.39 -14.04 5.59
CA SER A 140 -20.22 -14.59 6.27
C SER A 140 -20.45 -16.06 6.64
N GLY A 141 -19.39 -16.86 6.60
CA GLY A 141 -19.43 -18.30 6.86
C GLY A 141 -19.78 -19.18 5.66
N TRP A 142 -20.13 -18.59 4.50
CA TRP A 142 -20.35 -19.36 3.27
C TRP A 142 -19.02 -19.82 2.69
N ARG A 143 -18.89 -21.10 2.36
CA ARG A 143 -17.68 -21.66 1.76
C ARG A 143 -17.76 -21.68 0.24
N ILE A 144 -16.70 -21.29 -0.45
CA ILE A 144 -16.59 -21.46 -1.90
C ILE A 144 -16.29 -22.93 -2.22
N VAL A 145 -17.11 -23.54 -3.06
CA VAL A 145 -16.98 -24.97 -3.40
C VAL A 145 -16.83 -25.22 -4.90
N SER A 146 -17.25 -24.28 -5.74
CA SER A 146 -16.98 -24.31 -7.17
C SER A 146 -16.83 -22.91 -7.76
N VAL A 147 -16.07 -22.80 -8.86
CA VAL A 147 -15.96 -21.59 -9.67
C VAL A 147 -16.12 -22.00 -11.14
N ASN A 148 -17.07 -21.39 -11.84
CA ASN A 148 -17.47 -21.70 -13.21
C ASN A 148 -17.73 -23.20 -13.45
N GLY A 149 -18.35 -23.87 -12.48
CA GLY A 149 -18.66 -25.30 -12.52
C GLY A 149 -17.52 -26.25 -12.17
N GLU A 150 -16.29 -25.75 -11.97
CA GLU A 150 -15.15 -26.55 -11.51
C GLU A 150 -15.13 -26.62 -9.99
N ASN A 151 -14.94 -27.81 -9.42
CA ASN A 151 -14.80 -27.98 -7.96
C ASN A 151 -13.45 -27.44 -7.51
N VAL A 152 -13.47 -26.60 -6.47
CA VAL A 152 -12.27 -25.96 -5.93
C VAL A 152 -12.04 -26.22 -4.44
N ARG A 153 -12.72 -27.21 -3.84
CA ARG A 153 -12.67 -27.45 -2.38
C ARG A 153 -11.26 -27.74 -1.86
N ASP A 154 -10.45 -28.41 -2.66
CA ASP A 154 -9.09 -28.82 -2.31
C ASP A 154 -8.02 -27.84 -2.85
N GLU A 155 -8.45 -26.74 -3.48
CA GLU A 155 -7.53 -25.72 -3.98
C GLU A 155 -7.10 -24.74 -2.87
N PRO A 156 -5.83 -24.30 -2.88
CA PRO A 156 -5.38 -23.20 -2.03
C PRO A 156 -6.21 -21.92 -2.22
N LEU A 157 -6.38 -21.15 -1.14
CA LEU A 157 -7.16 -19.91 -1.13
C LEU A 157 -6.77 -18.93 -2.24
N ASP A 158 -5.46 -18.81 -2.51
CA ASP A 158 -4.93 -17.91 -3.53
C ASP A 158 -5.31 -18.35 -4.95
N ALA A 159 -5.35 -19.67 -5.21
CA ALA A 159 -5.81 -20.21 -6.49
C ALA A 159 -7.30 -19.95 -6.70
N ILE A 160 -8.12 -20.16 -5.67
CA ILE A 160 -9.55 -19.85 -5.69
C ILE A 160 -9.78 -18.36 -5.95
N SER A 161 -9.05 -17.50 -5.24
CA SER A 161 -9.14 -16.06 -5.40
C SER A 161 -8.87 -15.62 -6.84
N ARG A 162 -7.80 -16.14 -7.47
CA ARG A 162 -7.46 -15.85 -8.87
C ARG A 162 -8.56 -16.26 -9.86
N ARG A 163 -9.28 -17.36 -9.60
CA ARG A 163 -10.41 -17.82 -10.45
C ARG A 163 -11.64 -16.93 -10.31
N VAL A 164 -11.91 -16.44 -9.10
CA VAL A 164 -13.02 -15.52 -8.81
C VAL A 164 -12.75 -14.13 -9.39
N GLN A 165 -11.50 -13.68 -9.35
CA GLN A 165 -11.04 -12.47 -10.03
C GLN A 165 -11.06 -12.63 -11.57
N GLY A 166 -10.90 -11.52 -12.28
CA GLY A 166 -10.92 -11.50 -13.75
C GLY A 166 -11.19 -10.10 -14.29
N GLN A 167 -11.48 -9.99 -15.58
CA GLN A 167 -11.73 -8.70 -16.22
C GLN A 167 -13.04 -8.05 -15.74
N GLU A 168 -13.05 -6.73 -15.59
CA GLU A 168 -14.22 -5.98 -15.13
C GLU A 168 -15.40 -6.13 -16.11
N GLY A 169 -16.61 -6.23 -15.57
CA GLY A 169 -17.83 -6.41 -16.35
C GLY A 169 -18.07 -7.84 -16.86
N THR A 170 -17.11 -8.76 -16.68
CA THR A 170 -17.32 -10.18 -16.97
C THR A 170 -18.05 -10.88 -15.84
N GLU A 171 -18.74 -11.99 -16.15
CA GLU A 171 -19.44 -12.78 -15.14
C GLU A 171 -18.56 -13.91 -14.58
N VAL A 172 -18.82 -14.28 -13.34
CA VAL A 172 -18.30 -15.48 -12.69
C VAL A 172 -19.43 -16.19 -11.96
N THR A 173 -19.53 -17.50 -12.15
CA THR A 173 -20.48 -18.33 -11.41
C THR A 173 -19.75 -18.99 -10.26
N VAL A 174 -20.16 -18.73 -9.03
CA VAL A 174 -19.53 -19.28 -7.82
C VAL A 174 -20.55 -20.13 -7.08
N GLY A 175 -20.22 -21.39 -6.87
CA GLY A 175 -20.99 -22.28 -6.01
C GLY A 175 -20.51 -22.15 -4.58
N PHE A 176 -21.45 -22.03 -3.66
CA PHE A 176 -21.19 -21.93 -2.23
C PHE A 176 -21.76 -23.13 -1.47
N GLU A 177 -21.28 -23.34 -0.25
CA GLU A 177 -21.87 -24.21 0.75
C GLU A 177 -22.14 -23.35 1.99
N THR A 178 -23.42 -23.21 2.36
CA THR A 178 -23.83 -22.39 3.50
C THR A 178 -23.62 -23.15 4.81
N PRO A 179 -23.57 -22.46 5.97
CA PRO A 179 -23.50 -23.12 7.27
C PRO A 179 -24.62 -24.15 7.53
N ASP A 180 -25.79 -23.95 6.92
CA ASP A 180 -26.95 -24.85 7.03
C ASP A 180 -26.93 -26.00 6.00
N GLY A 181 -25.88 -26.09 5.18
CA GLY A 181 -25.66 -27.16 4.19
C GLY A 181 -26.35 -26.94 2.85
N GLU A 182 -26.92 -25.76 2.61
CA GLU A 182 -27.43 -25.40 1.29
C GLU A 182 -26.29 -25.13 0.31
N THR A 183 -26.52 -25.34 -0.99
CA THR A 183 -25.50 -25.17 -2.02
C THR A 183 -25.94 -24.19 -3.13
N PRO A 184 -26.11 -22.90 -2.80
CA PRO A 184 -26.50 -21.91 -3.79
C PRO A 184 -25.37 -21.67 -4.79
N GLU A 185 -25.76 -21.45 -6.04
CA GLU A 185 -24.86 -21.05 -7.12
C GLU A 185 -25.24 -19.62 -7.54
N LEU A 186 -24.28 -18.70 -7.43
CA LEU A 186 -24.49 -17.28 -7.71
C LEU A 186 -23.66 -16.86 -8.93
N THR A 187 -24.32 -16.31 -9.93
CA THR A 187 -23.64 -15.61 -11.03
C THR A 187 -23.50 -14.13 -10.68
N LEU A 188 -22.25 -13.68 -10.62
CA LEU A 188 -21.87 -12.36 -10.15
C LEU A 188 -21.10 -11.65 -11.27
N THR A 189 -21.45 -10.39 -11.54
CA THR A 189 -20.67 -9.55 -12.45
C THR A 189 -19.47 -8.98 -11.70
N ARG A 190 -18.26 -9.21 -12.21
CA ARG A 190 -17.03 -8.66 -11.63
C ARG A 190 -17.02 -7.14 -11.74
N GLN A 191 -16.62 -6.47 -10.67
CA GLN A 191 -16.55 -5.03 -10.57
C GLN A 191 -15.18 -4.63 -9.99
N SER A 192 -14.65 -3.46 -10.35
CA SER A 192 -13.57 -2.84 -9.58
C SER A 192 -14.06 -2.51 -8.16
N ILE A 193 -13.27 -2.92 -7.17
CA ILE A 193 -13.58 -2.77 -5.74
C ILE A 193 -12.43 -2.01 -5.09
N ASP A 194 -12.77 -0.83 -4.57
CA ASP A 194 -11.87 -0.02 -3.77
C ASP A 194 -11.69 -0.62 -2.37
N ILE A 195 -10.45 -0.93 -2.01
CA ILE A 195 -10.09 -1.33 -0.66
C ILE A 195 -10.05 -0.07 0.22
N PRO A 196 -10.78 -0.05 1.35
CA PRO A 196 -10.67 1.02 2.32
C PRO A 196 -9.23 1.15 2.83
N THR A 197 -8.64 2.33 2.66
CA THR A 197 -7.32 2.70 3.18
C THR A 197 -7.40 3.65 4.36
N VAL A 198 -8.59 4.21 4.60
CA VAL A 198 -8.87 5.14 5.69
C VAL A 198 -10.07 4.65 6.49
N GLU A 199 -9.86 4.39 7.78
CA GLU A 199 -10.92 4.14 8.75
C GLU A 199 -11.08 5.36 9.66
N THR A 200 -12.29 5.59 10.17
CA THR A 200 -12.50 6.65 11.16
C THR A 200 -13.32 6.20 12.34
N GLU A 201 -13.07 6.82 13.48
CA GLU A 201 -13.93 6.77 14.66
C GLU A 201 -13.97 8.16 15.31
N VAL A 202 -15.04 8.46 16.04
CA VAL A 202 -15.15 9.68 16.83
C VAL A 202 -14.96 9.35 18.31
N ARG A 203 -14.04 10.04 18.97
CA ARG A 203 -13.78 9.93 20.41
C ARG A 203 -13.73 11.30 21.04
N ASP A 204 -14.69 11.62 21.90
CA ASP A 204 -14.74 12.88 22.65
C ASP A 204 -14.57 14.14 21.77
N GLN A 205 -15.36 14.23 20.68
CA GLN A 205 -15.30 15.30 19.66
C GLN A 205 -13.96 15.37 18.90
N VAL A 206 -13.15 14.31 18.93
CA VAL A 206 -11.96 14.17 18.10
C VAL A 206 -12.20 13.09 17.06
N GLY A 207 -11.93 13.40 15.80
CA GLY A 207 -11.92 12.40 14.73
C GLY A 207 -10.59 11.66 14.74
N VAL A 208 -10.63 10.36 15.00
CA VAL A 208 -9.47 9.50 14.78
C VAL A 208 -9.55 9.00 13.34
N VAL A 209 -8.55 9.31 12.54
CA VAL A 209 -8.40 8.89 11.15
C VAL A 209 -7.25 7.90 11.09
N ARG A 210 -7.57 6.62 10.97
CA ARG A 210 -6.59 5.55 10.88
C ARG A 210 -6.25 5.31 9.41
N MET A 211 -4.99 5.53 9.08
CA MET A 211 -4.44 5.30 7.74
C MET A 211 -3.86 3.89 7.70
N ILE A 212 -4.47 2.99 6.95
CA ILE A 212 -4.04 1.58 6.88
C ILE A 212 -2.82 1.44 5.96
N GLN A 213 -2.88 2.09 4.80
CA GLN A 213 -1.85 2.08 3.76
C GLN A 213 -2.02 3.32 2.87
N PHE A 214 -1.05 3.61 2.02
CA PHE A 214 -1.15 4.59 0.94
C PHE A 214 -1.29 3.90 -0.43
N THR A 215 -2.50 3.83 -0.96
CA THR A 215 -2.82 3.39 -2.33
C THR A 215 -3.23 4.60 -3.18
N THR A 216 -3.45 4.43 -4.48
CA THR A 216 -3.83 5.55 -5.37
C THR A 216 -5.12 6.27 -4.99
N SER A 217 -6.02 5.62 -4.22
CA SER A 217 -7.28 6.21 -3.76
C SER A 217 -7.21 6.86 -2.37
N THR A 218 -6.08 6.75 -1.65
CA THR A 218 -5.98 7.17 -0.24
C THR A 218 -6.26 8.64 0.00
N ALA A 219 -5.75 9.57 -0.83
CA ALA A 219 -6.05 11.00 -0.64
C ALA A 219 -7.55 11.30 -0.79
N THR A 220 -8.22 10.68 -1.77
CA THR A 220 -9.67 10.85 -1.98
C THR A 220 -10.48 10.27 -0.80
N GLN A 221 -10.08 9.09 -0.30
CA GLN A 221 -10.70 8.49 0.88
C GLN A 221 -10.47 9.35 2.14
N PHE A 222 -9.28 9.95 2.28
CA PHE A 222 -8.98 10.90 3.34
C PHE A 222 -9.86 12.14 3.28
N ASP A 223 -10.01 12.76 2.09
CA ASP A 223 -10.87 13.92 1.88
C ASP A 223 -12.32 13.61 2.30
N SER A 224 -12.84 12.45 1.88
CA SER A 224 -14.19 11.99 2.21
C SER A 224 -14.37 11.70 3.71
N ALA A 225 -13.34 11.12 4.34
CA ALA A 225 -13.32 10.83 5.77
C ALA A 225 -13.33 12.11 6.61
N VAL A 226 -12.48 13.08 6.27
CA VAL A 226 -12.42 14.39 6.95
C VAL A 226 -13.73 15.14 6.78
N GLN A 227 -14.28 15.20 5.56
CA GLN A 227 -15.56 15.86 5.30
C GLN A 227 -16.69 15.27 6.15
N ARG A 228 -16.80 13.94 6.22
CA ARG A 228 -17.82 13.30 7.06
C ARG A 228 -17.64 13.66 8.54
N LEU A 229 -16.40 13.64 9.04
CA LEU A 229 -16.11 13.98 10.43
C LEU A 229 -16.43 15.45 10.75
N THR A 230 -16.16 16.38 9.84
CA THR A 230 -16.43 17.81 10.05
C THR A 230 -17.91 18.13 9.92
N ASP A 231 -18.57 17.60 8.88
CA ASP A 231 -19.92 18.04 8.50
C ASP A 231 -21.01 17.34 9.33
N GLN A 232 -20.76 16.09 9.76
CA GLN A 232 -21.78 15.27 10.42
C GLN A 232 -21.54 15.09 11.91
N GLU A 233 -20.28 15.09 12.35
CA GLU A 233 -19.89 14.71 13.72
C GLU A 233 -19.34 15.89 14.54
N ASP A 234 -19.21 17.08 13.93
CA ASP A 234 -18.72 18.33 14.54
C ASP A 234 -17.41 18.18 15.33
N VAL A 235 -16.46 17.41 14.79
CA VAL A 235 -15.17 17.17 15.46
C VAL A 235 -14.32 18.45 15.52
N LYS A 236 -13.59 18.62 16.63
CA LYS A 236 -12.75 19.80 16.91
C LYS A 236 -11.26 19.56 16.72
N GLY A 237 -10.85 18.36 16.37
CA GLY A 237 -9.46 17.99 16.14
C GLY A 237 -9.35 16.62 15.51
N LEU A 238 -8.17 16.31 14.97
CA LEU A 238 -7.90 15.05 14.29
C LEU A 238 -6.70 14.33 14.91
N VAL A 239 -6.86 13.05 15.19
CA VAL A 239 -5.72 12.13 15.40
C VAL A 239 -5.49 11.39 14.09
N LEU A 240 -4.30 11.51 13.51
CA LEU A 240 -3.87 10.65 12.41
C LEU A 240 -3.15 9.44 12.99
N ASP A 241 -3.77 8.27 12.93
CA ASP A 241 -3.16 7.02 13.39
C ASP A 241 -2.44 6.34 12.22
N LEU A 242 -1.11 6.41 12.23
CA LEU A 242 -0.22 5.81 11.24
C LEU A 242 0.46 4.54 11.77
N ARG A 243 0.03 4.01 12.91
CA ARG A 243 0.66 2.82 13.51
C ARG A 243 0.46 1.61 12.61
N ASN A 244 1.54 0.85 12.45
CA ASN A 244 1.59 -0.34 11.58
C ASN A 244 1.24 -0.06 10.10
N ASN A 245 1.33 1.20 9.67
CA ASN A 245 1.21 1.57 8.27
C ASN A 245 2.60 1.56 7.61
N GLY A 246 2.88 0.49 6.85
CA GLY A 246 4.15 0.30 6.13
C GLY A 246 4.41 1.28 4.98
N GLY A 247 3.49 2.21 4.73
CA GLY A 247 3.58 3.24 3.71
C GLY A 247 2.78 2.90 2.47
N GLY A 248 3.38 3.10 1.29
CA GLY A 248 2.72 2.92 0.01
C GLY A 248 3.18 3.96 -1.02
N VAL A 249 2.23 4.47 -1.81
CA VAL A 249 2.48 5.43 -2.91
C VAL A 249 2.95 6.79 -2.36
N LEU A 250 4.09 7.27 -2.88
CA LEU A 250 4.71 8.55 -2.48
C LEU A 250 3.78 9.74 -2.68
N ASP A 251 3.19 9.86 -3.87
CA ASP A 251 2.34 11.01 -4.20
C ASP A 251 1.13 11.08 -3.28
N GLN A 252 0.67 9.96 -2.75
CA GLN A 252 -0.48 9.91 -1.84
C GLN A 252 -0.11 10.43 -0.45
N ALA A 253 1.12 10.19 0.01
CA ALA A 253 1.64 10.87 1.20
C ALA A 253 1.75 12.38 0.98
N VAL A 254 2.19 12.81 -0.20
CA VAL A 254 2.29 14.24 -0.55
C VAL A 254 0.91 14.88 -0.63
N ASN A 255 -0.04 14.22 -1.29
CA ASN A 255 -1.42 14.69 -1.43
C ASN A 255 -2.09 14.81 -0.07
N VAL A 256 -2.01 13.78 0.80
CA VAL A 256 -2.55 13.88 2.17
C VAL A 256 -1.85 14.98 2.97
N SER A 257 -0.53 15.13 2.82
CA SER A 257 0.22 16.23 3.44
C SER A 257 -0.29 17.60 2.98
N ASP A 258 -0.60 17.75 1.70
CA ASP A 258 -1.10 18.98 1.09
C ASP A 258 -2.45 19.44 1.64
N ARG A 259 -3.29 18.50 2.11
CA ARG A 259 -4.56 18.83 2.78
C ARG A 259 -4.38 19.43 4.17
N LEU A 260 -3.22 19.18 4.78
CA LEU A 260 -2.95 19.47 6.18
C LEU A 260 -1.92 20.58 6.35
N LEU A 261 -1.07 20.80 5.35
CA LEU A 261 0.00 21.79 5.37
C LEU A 261 -0.35 23.02 4.55
N SER A 262 0.13 24.16 5.02
CA SER A 262 0.29 25.36 4.20
C SER A 262 1.38 25.16 3.13
N GLU A 263 1.43 26.04 2.12
CA GLU A 263 2.44 26.01 1.05
C GLU A 263 3.87 25.73 1.55
N GLY A 264 4.58 24.82 0.87
CA GLY A 264 6.01 24.58 1.08
C GLY A 264 6.42 23.11 0.91
N VAL A 265 7.65 22.78 1.30
CA VAL A 265 8.24 21.45 1.02
C VAL A 265 7.61 20.37 1.89
N VAL A 266 7.26 19.24 1.27
CA VAL A 266 6.84 18.00 1.95
C VAL A 266 8.00 17.00 1.98
N VAL A 267 8.64 16.77 0.84
CA VAL A 267 9.73 15.78 0.72
C VAL A 267 10.66 16.13 -0.44
N ARG A 268 11.94 15.77 -0.32
CA ARG A 268 12.91 15.83 -1.41
C ARG A 268 13.29 14.43 -1.82
N VAL A 269 13.32 14.15 -3.12
CA VAL A 269 13.75 12.89 -3.70
C VAL A 269 15.06 13.13 -4.45
N LEU A 270 16.08 12.35 -4.13
CA LEU A 270 17.40 12.35 -4.74
C LEU A 270 17.56 11.06 -5.54
N GLU A 271 17.48 11.17 -6.85
CA GLU A 271 17.61 10.07 -7.80
C GLU A 271 19.07 9.63 -7.95
N ALA A 272 19.30 8.37 -8.32
CA ALA A 272 20.63 7.81 -8.54
C ALA A 272 21.42 8.54 -9.64
N ASP A 273 20.73 9.10 -10.64
CA ASP A 273 21.34 9.91 -11.72
C ASP A 273 21.68 11.35 -11.30
N GLY A 274 21.48 11.69 -10.03
CA GLY A 274 21.76 13.00 -9.46
C GLY A 274 20.62 14.02 -9.60
N ARG A 275 19.52 13.69 -10.28
CA ARG A 275 18.33 14.56 -10.31
C ARG A 275 17.75 14.71 -8.91
N LYS A 276 17.26 15.92 -8.62
CA LYS A 276 16.58 16.25 -7.37
C LYS A 276 15.18 16.74 -7.65
N ARG A 277 14.18 16.05 -7.10
CA ARG A 277 12.78 16.47 -7.11
C ARG A 277 12.40 17.00 -5.73
N VAL A 278 11.72 18.13 -5.69
CA VAL A 278 11.19 18.70 -4.44
C VAL A 278 9.68 18.69 -4.56
N LEU A 279 9.03 17.79 -3.82
CA LEU A 279 7.57 17.70 -3.78
C LEU A 279 7.06 18.62 -2.68
N ARG A 280 6.02 19.39 -3.01
CA ARG A 280 5.55 20.52 -2.21
C ARG A 280 4.04 20.41 -2.02
N SER A 281 3.58 20.90 -0.87
CA SER A 281 2.21 21.32 -0.69
C SER A 281 2.03 22.68 -1.37
N SER A 282 0.90 22.85 -2.04
CA SER A 282 0.43 24.06 -2.70
C SER A 282 -0.72 24.74 -1.93
N ASP A 283 -0.80 24.51 -0.61
CA ASP A 283 -1.90 25.00 0.24
C ASP A 283 -3.26 24.39 -0.11
N GLY A 284 -3.30 23.06 -0.30
CA GLY A 284 -4.55 22.34 -0.60
C GLY A 284 -5.59 22.37 0.53
N GLY A 285 -5.15 22.64 1.77
CA GLY A 285 -5.93 23.20 2.88
C GLY A 285 -7.38 22.70 3.02
N THR A 286 -7.57 21.42 3.32
CA THR A 286 -8.94 20.88 3.56
C THR A 286 -9.39 21.13 5.00
N THR A 287 -8.47 21.36 5.95
CA THR A 287 -8.84 21.61 7.35
C THR A 287 -7.78 22.34 8.18
N ASP A 288 -8.24 23.32 8.96
CA ASP A 288 -7.46 24.02 10.00
C ASP A 288 -7.55 23.36 11.38
N LEU A 289 -8.22 22.20 11.49
CA LEU A 289 -8.38 21.52 12.76
C LEU A 289 -7.01 21.17 13.39
N PRO A 290 -6.83 21.30 14.71
CA PRO A 290 -5.65 20.79 15.40
C PRO A 290 -5.40 19.32 15.07
N VAL A 291 -4.15 18.96 14.76
CA VAL A 291 -3.75 17.59 14.42
C VAL A 291 -2.68 17.08 15.40
N VAL A 292 -2.79 15.81 15.74
CA VAL A 292 -1.76 14.99 16.38
C VAL A 292 -1.60 13.72 15.57
N VAL A 293 -0.36 13.26 15.38
CA VAL A 293 -0.06 12.02 14.67
C VAL A 293 0.41 10.97 15.67
N VAL A 294 -0.07 9.75 15.52
CA VAL A 294 0.37 8.60 16.31
C VAL A 294 1.14 7.64 15.40
N VAL A 295 2.33 7.24 15.84
CA VAL A 295 3.26 6.38 15.07
C VAL A 295 3.83 5.26 15.94
N ASN A 296 4.40 4.24 15.30
CA ASN A 296 5.21 3.22 15.96
C ASN A 296 6.28 2.65 15.02
N GLY A 297 7.05 1.65 15.47
CA GLY A 297 8.06 0.97 14.65
C GLY A 297 7.54 0.28 13.37
N GLY A 298 6.22 0.11 13.23
CA GLY A 298 5.58 -0.38 12.00
C GLY A 298 5.17 0.73 11.03
N SER A 299 5.29 2.01 11.42
CA SER A 299 5.12 3.15 10.52
C SER A 299 6.37 3.28 9.64
N ALA A 300 6.22 3.23 8.31
CA ALA A 300 7.36 3.27 7.39
C ALA A 300 7.07 4.09 6.12
N SER A 301 8.13 4.52 5.42
CA SER A 301 8.06 5.02 4.04
C SER A 301 7.10 6.23 3.91
N ALA A 302 6.07 6.16 3.07
CA ALA A 302 5.02 7.18 2.92
C ALA A 302 4.45 7.69 4.27
N SER A 303 4.28 6.83 5.27
CA SER A 303 3.85 7.22 6.62
C SER A 303 4.87 8.13 7.30
N GLU A 304 6.16 7.85 7.12
CA GLU A 304 7.27 8.65 7.67
C GLU A 304 7.42 9.99 6.96
N ILE A 305 7.12 10.03 5.65
CA ILE A 305 7.06 11.28 4.88
C ILE A 305 5.95 12.17 5.43
N LEU A 306 4.72 11.65 5.59
CA LEU A 306 3.61 12.41 6.14
C LEU A 306 3.92 12.88 7.58
N ALA A 307 4.33 11.98 8.46
CA ALA A 307 4.66 12.32 9.85
C ALA A 307 5.80 13.34 9.95
N GLY A 308 6.90 13.11 9.21
CA GLY A 308 8.07 13.99 9.23
C GLY A 308 7.80 15.37 8.60
N ALA A 309 6.99 15.44 7.54
CA ALA A 309 6.56 16.71 6.96
C ALA A 309 5.69 17.51 7.94
N LEU A 310 4.70 16.87 8.57
CA LEU A 310 3.85 17.52 9.56
C LEU A 310 4.63 17.95 10.81
N GLN A 311 5.60 17.16 11.25
CA GLN A 311 6.47 17.48 12.39
C GLN A 311 7.39 18.67 12.10
N GLN A 312 8.18 18.61 11.02
CA GLN A 312 9.18 19.65 10.70
C GLN A 312 8.57 20.98 10.28
N ARG A 313 7.27 20.99 10.00
CA ARG A 313 6.50 22.19 9.67
C ARG A 313 5.61 22.64 10.82
N ASP A 314 5.84 22.12 12.03
CA ASP A 314 5.12 22.48 13.26
C ASP A 314 3.59 22.32 13.16
N ARG A 315 3.11 21.48 12.24
CA ARG A 315 1.67 21.29 11.98
C ARG A 315 1.04 20.28 12.92
N ALA A 316 1.79 19.26 13.32
CA ALA A 316 1.32 18.23 14.22
C ALA A 316 2.39 17.81 15.21
N THR A 317 1.95 17.43 16.40
CA THR A 317 2.80 16.77 17.39
C THR A 317 2.78 15.28 17.12
N ILE A 318 3.94 14.63 17.13
CA ILE A 318 4.10 13.19 16.91
C ILE A 318 4.17 12.48 18.27
N VAL A 319 3.32 11.49 18.48
CA VAL A 319 3.22 10.69 19.70
C VAL A 319 3.49 9.23 19.35
N GLY A 320 4.29 8.52 20.13
CA GLY A 320 4.53 7.10 19.88
C GLY A 320 5.92 6.61 20.19
N THR A 321 6.39 5.67 19.38
CA THR A 321 7.79 5.19 19.37
C THR A 321 8.45 5.56 18.04
N SER A 322 9.78 5.43 17.95
CA SER A 322 10.50 5.69 16.70
C SER A 322 9.95 4.83 15.56
N THR A 323 9.85 5.42 14.36
CA THR A 323 9.37 4.73 13.16
C THR A 323 10.45 3.84 12.53
N PHE A 324 10.10 3.11 11.48
CA PHE A 324 10.95 2.08 10.88
C PHE A 324 12.29 2.61 10.33
N GLY A 325 12.30 3.79 9.71
CA GLY A 325 13.49 4.40 9.14
C GLY A 325 13.79 4.02 7.71
N LYS A 326 12.76 3.90 6.85
CA LYS A 326 12.97 3.58 5.43
C LYS A 326 13.01 4.86 4.60
N GLY A 327 14.20 5.33 4.27
CA GLY A 327 14.49 6.54 3.49
C GLY A 327 14.79 6.31 2.00
N THR A 328 14.48 5.14 1.45
CA THR A 328 14.70 4.77 0.03
C THR A 328 13.40 4.72 -0.77
N VAL A 329 13.52 5.01 -2.07
CA VAL A 329 12.45 4.91 -3.07
C VAL A 329 12.81 3.81 -4.06
N GLN A 330 11.86 2.92 -4.33
CA GLN A 330 12.03 1.87 -5.32
C GLN A 330 11.22 2.19 -6.58
N THR A 331 11.85 2.09 -7.75
CA THR A 331 11.15 2.16 -9.04
C THR A 331 10.83 0.75 -9.52
N ILE A 332 9.80 0.68 -10.35
CA ILE A 332 9.34 -0.56 -10.96
C ILE A 332 9.57 -0.46 -12.46
N THR A 333 10.32 -1.42 -12.98
CA THR A 333 10.52 -1.63 -14.41
C THR A 333 9.56 -2.70 -14.87
N HIS A 334 8.70 -2.36 -15.83
CA HIS A 334 7.77 -3.29 -16.46
C HIS A 334 8.43 -3.93 -17.68
N PHE A 335 8.26 -5.24 -17.84
CA PHE A 335 8.75 -5.98 -18.99
C PHE A 335 7.60 -6.37 -19.92
N ALA A 336 7.91 -6.57 -21.20
CA ALA A 336 6.91 -6.81 -22.24
C ALA A 336 6.08 -8.09 -22.06
N ASN A 337 6.59 -9.06 -21.29
CA ASN A 337 5.89 -10.30 -20.96
C ASN A 337 4.95 -10.17 -19.73
N GLY A 338 4.73 -8.97 -19.21
CA GLY A 338 3.90 -8.72 -18.02
C GLY A 338 4.63 -8.88 -16.68
N SER A 339 5.87 -9.38 -16.69
CA SER A 339 6.72 -9.42 -15.49
C SER A 339 7.31 -8.04 -15.17
N GLY A 340 8.01 -7.91 -14.05
CA GLY A 340 8.71 -6.68 -13.72
C GLY A 340 9.83 -6.87 -12.70
N ALA A 341 10.61 -5.82 -12.51
CA ALA A 341 11.62 -5.76 -11.46
C ALA A 341 11.43 -4.48 -10.65
N LYS A 342 11.60 -4.60 -9.34
CA LYS A 342 11.63 -3.48 -8.40
C LYS A 342 13.02 -3.40 -7.81
N PHE A 343 13.59 -2.20 -7.70
CA PHE A 343 14.86 -1.95 -7.04
C PHE A 343 14.97 -0.48 -6.64
N THR A 344 15.87 -0.19 -5.70
CA THR A 344 16.08 1.17 -5.18
C THR A 344 16.74 2.07 -6.22
N THR A 345 16.10 3.19 -6.52
CA THR A 345 16.53 4.18 -7.52
C THR A 345 16.73 5.58 -6.94
N ALA A 346 16.15 5.84 -5.77
CA ALA A 346 16.27 7.14 -5.13
C ALA A 346 16.33 7.02 -3.61
N ARG A 347 16.76 8.10 -2.98
CA ARG A 347 16.61 8.34 -1.53
C ARG A 347 15.70 9.53 -1.33
N TYR A 348 15.06 9.63 -0.17
CA TYR A 348 14.31 10.82 0.19
C TYR A 348 14.77 11.45 1.50
N GLU A 349 14.56 12.75 1.58
CA GLU A 349 14.88 13.61 2.72
C GLU A 349 13.64 14.41 3.12
N LEU A 350 13.52 14.64 4.44
CA LEU A 350 12.48 15.48 5.01
C LEU A 350 12.61 16.96 4.60
N PRO A 351 11.64 17.83 4.92
CA PRO A 351 11.69 19.27 4.57
C PRO A 351 12.96 20.02 4.99
N GLY A 352 13.69 19.57 6.01
CA GLY A 352 14.99 20.12 6.41
C GLY A 352 16.22 19.57 5.66
N GLY A 353 16.06 18.60 4.75
CA GLY A 353 17.16 17.93 4.04
C GLY A 353 17.84 16.81 4.83
N LYS A 354 17.20 16.34 5.92
CA LYS A 354 17.70 15.21 6.72
C LYS A 354 17.15 13.90 6.16
N SER A 355 18.02 12.92 5.92
CA SER A 355 17.62 11.54 5.62
C SER A 355 17.10 10.83 6.87
N ILE A 356 16.12 9.95 6.70
CA ILE A 356 15.57 9.12 7.77
C ILE A 356 16.04 7.66 7.70
N GLU A 357 16.85 7.31 6.70
CA GLU A 357 17.34 5.94 6.49
C GLU A 357 18.04 5.42 7.74
N GLY A 358 17.58 4.29 8.26
CA GLY A 358 18.07 3.64 9.49
C GLY A 358 17.80 4.40 10.79
N GLN A 359 17.13 5.56 10.76
CA GLN A 359 16.87 6.40 11.94
C GLN A 359 15.39 6.54 12.29
N GLY A 360 14.54 6.63 11.27
CA GLY A 360 13.12 6.94 11.42
C GLY A 360 12.82 8.36 11.90
N ILE A 361 11.54 8.64 12.04
CA ILE A 361 10.97 9.80 12.70
C ILE A 361 10.99 9.55 14.21
N GLN A 362 11.57 10.49 14.94
CA GLN A 362 11.58 10.46 16.40
C GLN A 362 10.34 11.21 16.91
N PRO A 363 9.51 10.59 17.77
CA PRO A 363 8.29 11.22 18.26
C PRO A 363 8.62 12.38 19.21
N ASP A 364 7.83 13.45 19.17
CA ASP A 364 7.93 14.58 20.12
C ASP A 364 7.55 14.14 21.54
N ARG A 365 6.68 13.14 21.65
CA ARG A 365 6.24 12.51 22.90
C ARG A 365 6.38 11.00 22.79
N VAL A 366 7.44 10.47 23.41
CA VAL A 366 7.68 9.03 23.49
C VAL A 366 6.64 8.38 24.41
N VAL A 367 5.88 7.44 23.89
CA VAL A 367 4.92 6.60 24.63
C VAL A 367 4.97 5.19 24.05
N GLU A 368 5.32 4.22 24.88
CA GLU A 368 5.59 2.84 24.43
C GLU A 368 4.31 2.03 24.17
N ASP A 369 3.30 2.17 25.03
CA ASP A 369 2.10 1.34 24.92
C ASP A 369 1.03 1.97 24.01
N SER A 370 0.39 1.12 23.20
CA SER A 370 -0.58 1.54 22.18
C SER A 370 -1.78 2.32 22.75
N GLN A 371 -2.24 1.98 23.95
CA GLN A 371 -3.35 2.68 24.57
C GLN A 371 -2.94 4.06 25.05
N GLY A 372 -1.81 4.15 25.77
CA GLY A 372 -1.22 5.38 26.26
C GLY A 372 -0.89 6.36 25.13
N GLN A 373 -0.48 5.86 23.96
CA GLN A 373 -0.28 6.68 22.76
C GLN A 373 -1.55 7.42 22.35
N MET A 374 -2.66 6.68 22.22
CA MET A 374 -3.95 7.26 21.84
C MET A 374 -4.48 8.22 22.92
N ASP A 375 -4.40 7.81 24.19
CA ASP A 375 -4.85 8.65 25.31
C ASP A 375 -4.05 9.96 25.39
N THR A 376 -2.74 9.90 25.14
CA THR A 376 -1.87 11.08 25.07
C THR A 376 -2.25 11.98 23.90
N ALA A 377 -2.50 11.41 22.72
CA ALA A 377 -2.90 12.17 21.54
C ALA A 377 -4.22 12.91 21.75
N LEU A 378 -5.24 12.22 22.27
CA LEU A 378 -6.54 12.81 22.60
C LEU A 378 -6.39 13.93 23.64
N LYS A 379 -5.58 13.72 24.69
CA LYS A 379 -5.30 14.74 25.71
C LYS A 379 -4.65 15.99 25.13
N LEU A 380 -3.65 15.83 24.25
CA LEU A 380 -2.97 16.94 23.59
C LEU A 380 -3.94 17.76 22.73
N LEU A 381 -4.80 17.09 21.96
CA LEU A 381 -5.80 17.77 21.14
C LEU A 381 -6.80 18.55 21.98
N ARG A 382 -7.31 17.99 23.08
CA ARG A 382 -8.20 18.72 23.99
C ARG A 382 -7.56 20.01 24.51
N SER A 383 -6.27 19.98 24.84
CA SER A 383 -5.53 21.18 25.24
C SER A 383 -5.44 22.20 24.10
N LYS A 384 -5.06 21.77 22.89
CA LYS A 384 -4.99 22.65 21.71
C LYS A 384 -6.34 23.28 21.35
N VAL A 385 -7.42 22.50 21.39
CA VAL A 385 -8.79 22.99 21.15
C VAL A 385 -9.19 24.03 22.20
N ALA A 386 -8.90 23.77 23.48
CA ALA A 386 -9.21 24.72 24.55
C ALA A 386 -8.43 26.04 24.44
N GLU A 387 -7.19 26.01 23.91
CA GLU A 387 -6.38 27.20 23.65
C GLU A 387 -6.89 28.00 22.45
N ALA A 388 -7.28 27.32 21.36
CA ALA A 388 -7.84 27.94 20.17
C ALA A 388 -9.15 28.71 20.49
N VAL A 389 -10.01 28.15 21.36
CA VAL A 389 -11.24 28.82 21.82
C VAL A 389 -10.97 30.07 22.66
N LYS A 390 -9.82 30.13 23.35
CA LYS A 390 -9.46 31.26 24.24
C LYS A 390 -8.77 32.42 23.51
N SER A 391 -8.32 32.21 22.28
CA SER A 391 -7.63 33.23 21.48
C SER A 391 -8.40 33.54 20.18
N PRO A 392 -9.64 34.06 20.26
CA PRO A 392 -10.30 34.57 19.06
C PRO A 392 -9.50 35.78 18.58
N GLY A 393 -8.92 35.66 17.39
CA GLY A 393 -8.16 36.73 16.72
C GLY A 393 -8.98 37.99 16.50
#